data_AF-A0A8B7E2Y6-F1
#
_entry.id   AF-A0A8B7E2Y6-F1
#
_cell.length_a   1.000
_cell.length_b   1.000
_cell.length_c   1.000
_cell.angle_alpha   90.00
_cell.angle_beta   90.00
_cell.angle_gamma   90.00
#
_symmetry.space_group_name_H-M   'P 1'
#
loop_
_entity.id
_entity.type
_entity.pdbx_description
1 polymer ?
#
loop_
_entity_poly.entity_id
_entity_poly.type
_entity_poly.pdbx_seq_one_letter_code
_entity_poly.pdbx_strand_id
1 'polypeptide(L)'
;MYAVLDIYLNQNGILPTSEEVLLCDESVPIEEIELLIMRAVDNKNGLYCLVINENLKYETSEKVYLFLQKTIQIGNMSPLAILCSSENHHNSYLMTALDNFKVKMSSYSSRDQICEKLTQCLQSKLSDQKAGIIFNEMIYKSIVVKSRKGGMGKSLFVEKCGSRLSSHLDSNYQTNMSNSQNKNSVVIVPVHGAVVNTDAIVERLLQFEEKPNAFFPRIYHFDITTMDDHLIIQSVNVFAIKV
;
A
#
# COMPACT_ATOMS: atom_id res chain seq x y z
N MET A 1 9.74 6.16 -2.44
CA MET A 1 9.12 4.85 -2.13
C MET A 1 10.10 3.68 -2.21
N TYR A 2 10.85 3.46 -3.30
CA TYR A 2 11.83 2.34 -3.37
C TYR A 2 12.86 2.33 -2.24
N ALA A 3 13.36 3.51 -1.83
CA ALA A 3 14.25 3.63 -0.68
C ALA A 3 13.64 3.09 0.63
N VAL A 4 12.35 3.36 0.89
CA VAL A 4 11.64 2.82 2.05
C VAL A 4 11.62 1.29 1.98
N LEU A 5 11.19 0.74 0.84
CA LEU A 5 11.12 -0.70 0.65
C LEU A 5 12.48 -1.36 0.85
N ASP A 6 13.55 -0.76 0.32
CA ASP A 6 14.91 -1.28 0.47
C ASP A 6 15.36 -1.31 1.93
N ILE A 7 15.10 -0.24 2.69
CA ILE A 7 15.44 -0.19 4.14
C ILE A 7 14.74 -1.34 4.89
N TYR A 8 13.43 -1.49 4.74
CA TYR A 8 12.65 -2.50 5.49
C TYR A 8 12.93 -3.93 5.03
N LEU A 9 13.05 -4.15 3.72
CA LEU A 9 13.36 -5.47 3.16
C LEU A 9 14.79 -5.92 3.52
N ASN A 10 15.75 -5.01 3.68
CA ASN A 10 17.11 -5.35 4.10
C ASN A 10 17.24 -5.56 5.61
N GLN A 11 16.46 -4.85 6.42
CA GLN A 11 16.57 -4.98 7.88
C GLN A 11 16.03 -6.33 8.36
N ASN A 12 14.76 -6.62 8.07
CA ASN A 12 14.06 -7.78 8.63
C ASN A 12 13.35 -8.64 7.57
N GLY A 13 13.34 -8.24 6.29
CA GLY A 13 12.58 -8.92 5.23
C GLY A 13 11.06 -8.79 5.37
N ILE A 14 10.58 -7.89 6.25
CA ILE A 14 9.17 -7.66 6.54
C ILE A 14 8.74 -6.34 5.88
N LEU A 15 7.57 -6.35 5.24
CA LEU A 15 6.96 -5.13 4.71
C LEU A 15 6.50 -4.21 5.83
N PRO A 16 6.75 -2.90 5.72
CA PRO A 16 6.28 -1.93 6.72
C PRO A 16 4.76 -1.90 6.80
N THR A 17 4.27 -1.50 7.96
CA THR A 17 2.85 -1.23 8.23
C THR A 17 2.56 0.27 8.25
N SER A 18 1.27 0.66 8.26
CA SER A 18 0.85 2.05 8.44
C SER A 18 1.27 2.65 9.79
N GLU A 19 1.59 1.81 10.77
CA GLU A 19 2.08 2.22 12.08
C GLU A 19 3.57 2.60 12.08
N GLU A 20 4.31 2.17 11.04
CA GLU A 20 5.76 2.33 10.92
C GLU A 20 6.14 3.33 9.83
N VAL A 21 5.35 3.44 8.76
CA VAL A 21 5.63 4.34 7.63
C VAL A 21 4.43 5.24 7.37
N LEU A 22 4.67 6.56 7.39
CA LEU A 22 3.68 7.56 7.02
C LEU A 22 4.13 8.30 5.75
N LEU A 23 3.25 8.38 4.76
CA LEU A 23 3.42 9.20 3.57
C LEU A 23 2.79 10.57 3.85
N CYS A 24 3.61 11.59 4.06
CA CYS A 24 3.15 12.91 4.48
C CYS A 24 2.90 13.79 3.26
N ASP A 25 1.65 14.11 2.97
CA ASP A 25 1.25 15.14 2.00
C ASP A 25 0.43 16.25 2.68
N GLU A 26 -0.19 17.14 1.89
CA GLU A 26 -0.97 18.26 2.40
C GLU A 26 -2.28 17.87 3.10
N SER A 27 -2.76 16.64 2.90
CA SER A 27 -3.99 16.12 3.50
C SER A 27 -3.75 15.51 4.88
N VAL A 28 -2.50 15.13 5.18
CA VAL A 28 -2.15 14.48 6.44
C VAL A 28 -2.14 15.52 7.57
N PRO A 29 -2.95 15.31 8.63
CA PRO A 29 -2.96 16.20 9.78
C PRO A 29 -1.65 16.07 10.57
N ILE A 30 -1.27 17.14 11.27
CA ILE A 30 -0.01 17.15 12.02
C ILE A 30 0.01 16.11 13.13
N GLU A 31 -1.15 15.84 13.71
CA GLU A 31 -1.37 14.89 14.80
C GLU A 31 -0.92 13.47 14.39
N GLU A 32 -1.14 13.06 13.14
CA GLU A 32 -0.68 11.76 12.62
C GLU A 32 0.85 11.70 12.50
N ILE A 33 1.49 12.83 12.12
CA ILE A 33 2.95 12.93 12.04
C ILE A 33 3.56 12.88 13.45
N GLU A 34 3.01 13.64 14.39
CA GLU A 34 3.43 13.63 15.79
C GLU A 34 3.24 12.25 16.43
N LEU A 35 2.15 11.56 16.11
CA LEU A 35 1.88 10.20 16.59
C LEU A 35 2.94 9.21 16.13
N LEU A 36 3.34 9.23 14.85
CA LEU A 36 4.42 8.37 14.36
C LEU A 36 5.75 8.67 15.07
N ILE A 37 6.05 9.95 15.28
CA ILE A 37 7.25 10.38 16.02
C ILE A 37 7.21 9.84 17.45
N MET A 38 6.06 9.93 18.14
CA MET A 38 5.90 9.40 19.49
C MET A 38 6.03 7.88 19.55
N ARG A 39 5.53 7.15 18.56
CA ARG A 39 5.76 5.69 18.46
C ARG A 39 7.25 5.36 18.43
N ALA A 40 8.06 6.17 17.73
CA ALA A 40 9.51 6.03 17.72
C ALA A 40 10.17 6.38 19.06
N VAL A 41 9.55 7.22 19.91
CA VAL A 41 10.03 7.49 21.27
C VAL A 41 9.74 6.30 22.19
N ASP A 42 8.53 5.78 22.11
CA ASP A 42 8.03 4.78 23.06
C ASP A 42 8.55 3.38 22.75
N ASN A 43 8.71 3.02 21.47
CA ASN A 43 9.14 1.70 21.05
C ASN A 43 10.61 1.67 20.60
N LYS A 44 11.49 1.21 21.48
CA LYS A 44 12.96 1.20 21.29
C LYS A 44 13.50 0.22 20.23
N ASN A 45 12.66 -0.69 19.74
CA ASN A 45 13.08 -1.72 18.78
C ASN A 45 12.44 -1.54 17.40
N GLY A 46 11.64 -0.49 17.21
CA GLY A 46 10.99 -0.20 15.93
C GLY A 46 11.91 0.55 14.96
N LEU A 47 11.60 0.43 13.67
CA LEU A 47 12.05 1.37 12.65
C LEU A 47 10.81 2.17 12.21
N TYR A 48 10.97 3.49 12.14
CA TYR A 48 9.89 4.39 11.71
C TYR A 48 10.35 5.23 10.54
N CYS A 49 9.43 5.59 9.63
CA CYS A 49 9.75 6.40 8.46
C CYS A 49 8.68 7.44 8.15
N LEU A 50 9.11 8.69 8.01
CA LEU A 50 8.33 9.78 7.42
C LEU A 50 8.79 9.98 5.98
N VAL A 51 7.87 9.85 5.03
CA VAL A 51 8.12 10.18 3.62
C VAL A 51 7.47 11.51 3.32
N ILE A 52 8.27 12.56 3.25
CA ILE A 52 7.80 13.93 3.04
C ILE A 52 7.59 14.17 1.55
N ASN A 53 6.33 14.36 1.18
CA ASN A 53 5.93 14.79 -0.15
C ASN A 53 6.25 16.29 -0.34
N GLU A 54 6.44 16.71 -1.59
CA GLU A 54 6.78 18.07 -1.98
C GLU A 54 5.69 19.09 -1.64
N ASN A 55 4.45 18.62 -1.53
CA ASN A 55 3.29 19.47 -1.25
C ASN A 55 3.06 19.70 0.25
N LEU A 56 3.92 19.20 1.14
CA LEU A 56 3.75 19.43 2.59
C LEU A 56 3.90 20.93 2.90
N LYS A 57 2.88 21.50 3.56
CA LYS A 57 2.83 22.93 3.87
C LYS A 57 4.00 23.36 4.77
N TYR A 58 4.42 24.61 4.60
CA TYR A 58 5.49 25.21 5.39
C TYR A 58 5.16 25.20 6.89
N GLU A 59 3.95 25.60 7.27
CA GLU A 59 3.54 25.67 8.68
C GLU A 59 3.52 24.29 9.33
N THR A 60 3.12 23.26 8.58
CA THR A 60 3.18 21.86 9.04
C THR A 60 4.64 21.42 9.20
N SER A 61 5.49 21.73 8.23
CA SER A 61 6.92 21.45 8.25
C SER A 61 7.63 22.08 9.45
N GLU A 62 7.34 23.34 9.76
CA GLU A 62 7.90 24.06 10.90
C GLU A 62 7.49 23.41 12.23
N LYS A 63 6.20 23.12 12.41
CA LYS A 63 5.71 22.48 13.63
C LYS A 63 6.29 21.08 13.82
N VAL A 64 6.38 20.27 12.76
CA VAL A 64 7.00 18.94 12.80
C VAL A 64 8.47 19.04 13.25
N TYR A 65 9.22 20.01 12.73
CA TYR A 65 10.60 20.24 13.16
C TYR A 65 10.69 20.63 14.64
N LEU A 66 9.85 21.56 15.11
CA LEU A 66 9.80 21.96 16.52
C LEU A 66 9.44 20.78 17.43
N PHE A 67 8.54 19.90 16.99
CA PHE A 67 8.19 18.68 17.71
C PHE A 67 9.36 17.70 17.78
N LEU A 68 10.03 17.44 16.65
CA LEU A 68 11.23 16.61 16.60
C LEU A 68 12.33 17.12 17.54
N GLN A 69 12.58 18.42 17.59
CA GLN A 69 13.57 19.01 18.49
C GLN A 69 13.27 18.71 19.96
N LYS A 70 12.00 18.84 20.39
CA LYS A 70 11.57 18.50 21.75
C LYS A 70 11.74 17.00 22.02
N THR A 71 11.38 16.18 21.04
CA THR A 71 11.39 14.73 21.17
C THR A 71 12.80 14.13 21.24
N ILE A 72 13.73 14.64 20.43
CA ILE A 72 15.13 14.20 20.44
C ILE A 72 15.78 14.42 21.83
N GLN A 73 15.36 15.47 22.55
CA GLN A 73 15.87 15.79 23.90
C GLN A 73 15.43 14.79 24.98
N ILE A 74 14.36 14.01 24.75
CA ILE A 74 13.87 13.00 25.70
C ILE A 74 14.87 11.85 25.87
N GLY A 75 15.71 11.61 24.84
CA GLY A 75 16.72 10.55 24.81
C GLY A 75 16.10 9.14 24.69
N ASN A 76 16.73 8.27 23.90
CA ASN A 76 16.30 6.89 23.60
C ASN A 76 15.18 6.72 22.55
N MET A 77 15.19 7.54 21.51
CA MET A 77 14.34 7.34 20.34
C MET A 77 14.86 6.19 19.47
N SER A 78 13.93 5.36 18.99
CA SER A 78 14.19 4.38 17.93
C SER A 78 14.61 5.06 16.62
N PRO A 79 15.27 4.35 15.70
CA PRO A 79 15.61 4.91 14.40
C PRO A 79 14.38 5.48 13.67
N LEU A 80 14.43 6.78 13.35
CA LEU A 80 13.44 7.49 12.55
C LEU A 80 14.10 7.97 11.26
N ALA A 81 13.69 7.40 10.12
CA ALA A 81 14.13 7.82 8.80
C ALA A 81 13.20 8.89 8.22
N ILE A 82 13.73 10.05 7.87
CA ILE A 82 12.96 11.10 7.18
C ILE A 82 13.46 11.17 5.74
N LEU A 83 12.59 10.83 4.79
CA LEU A 83 12.88 10.82 3.36
C LEU A 83 12.16 11.98 2.70
N CYS A 84 12.91 12.93 2.17
CA CYS A 84 12.38 14.05 1.40
C CYS A 84 12.65 13.83 -0.10
N SER A 85 11.75 14.33 -0.96
CA SER A 85 12.04 14.38 -2.39
C SER A 85 13.24 15.28 -2.68
N SER A 86 14.09 14.87 -3.63
CA SER A 86 15.28 15.62 -4.04
C SER A 86 15.01 16.72 -5.06
N GLU A 87 13.83 16.72 -5.69
CA GLU A 87 13.54 17.61 -6.81
C GLU A 87 13.39 19.07 -6.36
N ASN A 88 13.07 19.31 -5.09
CA ASN A 88 12.78 20.64 -4.53
C ASN A 88 13.57 20.95 -3.24
N HIS A 89 14.85 20.54 -3.18
CA HIS A 89 15.73 20.77 -2.02
C HIS A 89 15.77 22.22 -1.52
N HIS A 90 15.57 23.21 -2.39
CA HIS A 90 15.63 24.63 -2.04
C HIS A 90 14.34 25.18 -1.41
N ASN A 91 13.21 24.48 -1.55
CA ASN A 91 11.89 24.96 -1.10
C ASN A 91 11.35 24.20 0.11
N SER A 92 11.98 23.10 0.53
CA SER A 92 11.54 22.32 1.68
C SER A 92 12.20 22.81 2.98
N TYR A 93 11.43 23.45 3.85
CA TYR A 93 11.88 23.87 5.18
C TYR A 93 12.50 22.72 5.98
N LEU A 94 11.86 21.55 5.99
CA LEU A 94 12.34 20.36 6.71
C LEU A 94 13.72 19.91 6.22
N MET A 95 13.97 19.96 4.92
CA MET A 95 15.27 19.58 4.36
C MET A 95 16.38 20.50 4.88
N THR A 96 16.13 21.81 4.91
CA THR A 96 17.09 22.80 5.44
C THR A 96 17.26 22.64 6.95
N ALA A 97 16.17 22.50 7.70
CA ALA A 97 16.19 22.41 9.16
C ALA A 97 16.87 21.12 9.67
N LEU A 98 16.85 20.05 8.87
CA LEU A 98 17.44 18.74 9.19
C LEU A 98 18.80 18.48 8.52
N ASP A 99 19.43 19.47 7.89
CA ASP A 99 20.67 19.24 7.12
C ASP A 99 21.81 18.64 7.96
N ASN A 100 21.89 18.97 9.25
CA ASN A 100 22.85 18.40 10.19
C ASN A 100 22.65 16.89 10.46
N PHE A 101 21.48 16.34 10.14
CA PHE A 101 21.14 14.91 10.29
C PHE A 101 21.24 14.13 8.99
N LYS A 102 21.68 14.77 7.90
CA LYS A 102 21.72 14.17 6.57
C LYS A 102 22.73 13.03 6.49
N VAL A 103 22.25 11.84 6.16
CA VAL A 103 23.08 10.66 5.92
C VAL A 103 23.25 10.43 4.42
N LYS A 104 24.47 10.14 3.97
CA LYS A 104 24.73 9.66 2.60
C LYS A 104 24.40 8.18 2.52
N MET A 105 23.36 7.82 1.77
CA MET A 105 23.07 6.44 1.39
C MET A 105 24.04 6.00 0.28
N SER A 106 24.90 5.02 0.57
CA SER A 106 26.02 4.62 -0.31
C SER A 106 25.65 3.59 -1.38
N SER A 107 24.57 2.82 -1.22
CA SER A 107 24.08 1.93 -2.26
C SER A 107 22.62 1.55 -2.03
N TYR A 108 21.80 1.67 -3.08
CA TYR A 108 20.46 1.09 -3.10
C TYR A 108 20.51 -0.25 -3.81
N SER A 109 19.68 -1.21 -3.36
CA SER A 109 19.37 -2.37 -4.18
C SER A 109 18.82 -1.89 -5.53
N SER A 110 19.15 -2.61 -6.60
CA SER A 110 18.56 -2.30 -7.90
C SER A 110 17.04 -2.49 -7.84
N ARG A 111 16.30 -1.81 -8.72
CA ARG A 111 14.85 -1.97 -8.82
C ARG A 111 14.45 -3.45 -8.93
N ASP A 112 15.19 -4.21 -9.72
CA ASP A 112 14.89 -5.63 -9.95
C ASP A 112 15.14 -6.47 -8.69
N GLN A 113 16.19 -6.17 -7.91
CA GLN A 113 16.43 -6.81 -6.60
C GLN A 113 15.33 -6.49 -5.59
N ILE A 114 14.86 -5.24 -5.54
CA ILE A 114 13.74 -4.85 -4.67
C ILE A 114 12.46 -5.59 -5.08
N CYS A 115 12.17 -5.64 -6.39
CA CYS A 115 11.02 -6.37 -6.93
C CYS A 115 11.08 -7.86 -6.61
N GLU A 116 12.25 -8.49 -6.70
CA GLU A 116 12.46 -9.90 -6.37
C GLU A 116 12.18 -10.16 -4.88
N LYS A 117 12.79 -9.37 -3.98
CA LYS A 117 12.56 -9.46 -2.53
C LYS A 117 11.10 -9.21 -2.15
N LEU A 118 10.46 -8.21 -2.77
CA LEU A 118 9.04 -7.93 -2.57
C LEU A 118 8.18 -9.13 -3.00
N THR A 119 8.50 -9.74 -4.14
CA THR A 119 7.77 -10.92 -4.64
C THR A 119 7.90 -12.09 -3.69
N GLN A 120 9.11 -12.37 -3.19
CA GLN A 120 9.37 -13.43 -2.21
C GLN A 120 8.66 -13.17 -0.88
N CYS A 121 8.70 -11.93 -0.37
CA CYS A 121 8.04 -11.53 0.87
C CYS A 121 6.52 -11.64 0.76
N LEU A 122 5.94 -11.24 -0.37
CA LEU A 122 4.53 -11.44 -0.64
C LEU A 122 4.26 -12.95 -0.63
N GLN A 123 4.90 -13.73 -1.50
CA GLN A 123 4.70 -15.18 -1.63
C GLN A 123 4.74 -15.95 -0.29
N SER A 124 5.67 -15.63 0.61
CA SER A 124 5.77 -16.28 1.93
C SER A 124 4.56 -15.96 2.83
N LYS A 125 4.06 -14.72 2.81
CA LYS A 125 2.78 -14.33 3.44
C LYS A 125 1.57 -14.95 2.72
N LEU A 126 1.73 -15.44 1.50
CA LEU A 126 0.66 -16.06 0.70
C LEU A 126 0.53 -17.59 0.91
N SER A 127 1.26 -18.22 1.85
CA SER A 127 1.31 -19.69 2.02
C SER A 127 -0.03 -20.40 2.28
N ASP A 128 -1.10 -19.67 2.63
CA ASP A 128 -2.46 -20.23 2.61
C ASP A 128 -2.90 -20.52 1.16
N GLN A 129 -2.75 -21.80 0.75
CA GLN A 129 -3.13 -22.33 -0.57
C GLN A 129 -4.65 -22.22 -0.84
N LYS A 130 -5.47 -21.94 0.17
CA LYS A 130 -6.94 -21.91 0.03
C LYS A 130 -7.48 -20.60 -0.55
N ALA A 131 -6.63 -19.60 -0.81
CA ALA A 131 -7.05 -18.32 -1.36
C ALA A 131 -6.05 -17.81 -2.41
N GLY A 132 -6.51 -17.64 -3.65
CA GLY A 132 -5.71 -17.09 -4.74
C GLY A 132 -6.28 -17.40 -6.12
N ILE A 133 -5.73 -16.74 -7.13
CA ILE A 133 -6.02 -16.93 -8.55
C ILE A 133 -4.98 -17.88 -9.12
N ILE A 134 -5.44 -18.97 -9.74
CA ILE A 134 -4.56 -19.91 -10.43
C ILE A 134 -4.28 -19.38 -11.84
N PHE A 135 -3.01 -19.14 -12.13
CA PHE A 135 -2.52 -18.72 -13.44
C PHE A 135 -1.18 -19.41 -13.73
N ASN A 136 -1.03 -20.02 -14.91
CA ASN A 136 0.17 -20.79 -15.30
C ASN A 136 0.65 -21.76 -14.19
N GLU A 137 -0.27 -22.53 -13.61
CA GLU A 137 0.01 -23.52 -12.55
C GLU A 137 0.54 -22.95 -11.22
N MET A 138 0.58 -21.62 -11.07
CA MET A 138 0.93 -20.92 -9.84
C MET A 138 -0.30 -20.22 -9.23
N ILE A 139 -0.31 -20.11 -7.90
CA ILE A 139 -1.36 -19.41 -7.14
C ILE A 139 -0.88 -18.00 -6.83
N TYR A 140 -1.65 -16.99 -7.24
CA TYR A 140 -1.38 -15.59 -6.98
C TYR A 140 -2.50 -14.96 -6.15
N LYS A 141 -2.18 -14.31 -5.02
CA LYS A 141 -3.18 -13.51 -4.28
C LYS A 141 -3.31 -12.09 -4.81
N SER A 142 -2.33 -11.60 -5.58
CA SER A 142 -2.41 -10.34 -6.29
C SER A 142 -1.82 -10.47 -7.69
N ILE A 143 -2.52 -9.95 -8.70
CA ILE A 143 -2.06 -9.91 -10.09
C ILE A 143 -2.25 -8.49 -10.61
N VAL A 144 -1.20 -7.95 -11.24
CA VAL A 144 -1.28 -6.69 -11.98
C VAL A 144 -1.42 -6.99 -13.47
N VAL A 145 -2.56 -6.66 -14.06
CA VAL A 145 -2.82 -6.83 -15.49
C VAL A 145 -2.70 -5.47 -16.17
N LYS A 146 -1.70 -5.31 -17.05
CA LYS A 146 -1.46 -4.07 -17.78
C LYS A 146 -1.54 -4.29 -19.29
N SER A 147 -2.04 -3.29 -20.02
CA SER A 147 -2.04 -3.27 -21.48
C SER A 147 -1.61 -1.92 -22.03
N ARG A 148 -1.00 -1.90 -23.22
CA ARG A 148 -0.56 -0.66 -23.88
C ARG A 148 -1.71 0.19 -24.43
N LYS A 149 -2.86 -0.44 -24.69
CA LYS A 149 -4.07 0.18 -25.24
C LYS A 149 -5.31 -0.32 -24.51
N GLY A 150 -6.38 0.48 -24.53
CA GLY A 150 -7.72 0.04 -24.13
C GLY A 150 -8.24 -1.09 -25.02
N GLY A 151 -9.26 -1.81 -24.54
CA GLY A 151 -9.91 -2.88 -25.31
C GLY A 151 -9.11 -4.19 -25.45
N MET A 152 -7.94 -4.30 -24.82
CA MET A 152 -7.07 -5.49 -24.91
C MET A 152 -7.50 -6.65 -23.98
N GLY A 153 -8.74 -6.67 -23.51
CA GLY A 153 -9.29 -7.80 -22.74
C GLY A 153 -8.92 -7.87 -21.26
N LYS A 154 -8.49 -6.77 -20.62
CA LYS A 154 -8.19 -6.75 -19.17
C LYS A 154 -9.41 -7.15 -18.32
N SER A 155 -10.57 -6.54 -18.58
CA SER A 155 -11.81 -6.88 -17.87
C SER A 155 -12.28 -8.30 -18.19
N LEU A 156 -12.10 -8.76 -19.43
CA LEU A 156 -12.40 -10.15 -19.83
C LEU A 156 -11.51 -11.16 -19.09
N PHE A 157 -10.24 -10.83 -18.82
CA PHE A 157 -9.38 -11.66 -17.99
C PHE A 157 -9.94 -11.82 -16.57
N VAL A 158 -10.34 -10.70 -15.95
CA VAL A 158 -10.95 -10.71 -14.61
C VAL A 158 -12.25 -11.50 -14.60
N GLU A 159 -13.11 -11.32 -15.60
CA GLU A 159 -14.35 -12.07 -15.76
C GLU A 159 -14.11 -13.58 -15.85
N LYS A 160 -13.10 -14.01 -16.62
CA LYS A 160 -12.70 -15.43 -16.69
C LYS A 160 -12.20 -15.96 -15.35
N CYS A 161 -11.45 -15.18 -14.58
CA CYS A 161 -11.04 -15.55 -13.22
C CYS A 161 -12.26 -15.67 -12.30
N GLY A 162 -13.21 -14.74 -12.37
CA GLY A 162 -14.47 -14.77 -11.64
C GLY A 162 -15.32 -15.99 -11.94
N SER A 163 -15.53 -16.30 -13.23
CA SER A 163 -16.28 -17.47 -13.66
C SER A 163 -15.66 -18.78 -13.18
N ARG A 164 -14.32 -18.88 -13.19
CA ARG A 164 -13.60 -20.03 -12.62
C ARG A 164 -13.84 -20.13 -11.11
N LEU A 165 -13.69 -19.03 -10.37
CA LEU A 165 -13.95 -19.02 -8.93
C LEU A 165 -15.40 -19.45 -8.61
N SER A 166 -16.38 -18.88 -9.31
CA SER A 166 -17.79 -19.24 -9.16
C SER A 166 -18.06 -20.72 -9.45
N SER A 167 -17.37 -21.33 -10.42
CA SER A 167 -17.52 -22.75 -10.73
C SER A 167 -16.99 -23.70 -9.65
N HIS A 168 -16.05 -23.22 -8.81
CA HIS A 168 -15.50 -23.97 -7.68
C HIS A 168 -16.22 -23.71 -6.35
N LEU A 169 -17.13 -22.73 -6.32
CA LEU A 169 -17.97 -22.47 -5.16
C LEU A 169 -19.18 -23.43 -5.20
N ASP A 170 -19.11 -24.51 -4.43
CA ASP A 170 -20.20 -25.50 -4.34
C ASP A 170 -21.55 -24.81 -4.02
N SER A 171 -22.65 -25.42 -4.49
CA SER A 171 -24.02 -25.00 -4.17
C SER A 171 -24.27 -24.86 -2.66
N ASN A 172 -23.56 -25.63 -1.82
CA ASN A 172 -23.61 -25.56 -0.36
C ASN A 172 -23.04 -24.26 0.25
N TYR A 173 -22.06 -23.60 -0.40
CA TYR A 173 -21.57 -22.28 0.04
C TYR A 173 -22.61 -21.18 -0.23
N GLN A 174 -23.40 -21.34 -1.30
CA GLN A 174 -24.42 -20.38 -1.71
C GLN A 174 -25.72 -20.51 -0.90
N THR A 175 -26.04 -21.69 -0.34
CA THR A 175 -27.25 -21.96 0.45
C THR A 175 -27.10 -21.60 1.94
N ASN A 176 -25.92 -21.82 2.53
CA ASN A 176 -25.61 -21.42 3.92
C ASN A 176 -25.50 -19.89 4.10
N MET A 177 -25.45 -19.14 3.00
CA MET A 177 -25.45 -17.68 2.94
C MET A 177 -26.87 -17.13 2.78
N SER A 178 -27.78 -17.55 3.66
CA SER A 178 -29.20 -17.16 3.61
C SER A 178 -29.43 -15.68 3.99
N ASN A 179 -28.39 -14.98 4.48
CA ASN A 179 -28.46 -13.62 5.02
C ASN A 179 -27.36 -12.66 4.51
N SER A 180 -26.53 -13.03 3.53
CA SER A 180 -25.57 -12.10 2.94
C SER A 180 -26.15 -11.48 1.67
N GLN A 181 -26.14 -10.14 1.59
CA GLN A 181 -26.69 -9.41 0.46
C GLN A 181 -25.77 -9.44 -0.78
N ASN A 182 -24.54 -9.99 -0.68
CA ASN A 182 -23.51 -9.85 -1.70
C ASN A 182 -22.90 -11.18 -2.18
N LYS A 183 -23.62 -11.85 -3.09
CA LYS A 183 -23.21 -13.14 -3.70
C LYS A 183 -22.13 -13.03 -4.78
N ASN A 184 -21.64 -11.82 -5.06
CA ASN A 184 -20.70 -11.60 -6.16
C ASN A 184 -19.29 -12.08 -5.77
N SER A 185 -18.79 -13.07 -6.51
CA SER A 185 -17.41 -13.58 -6.42
C SER A 185 -16.37 -12.59 -6.95
N VAL A 186 -16.81 -11.60 -7.74
CA VAL A 186 -15.99 -10.49 -8.23
C VAL A 186 -16.58 -9.17 -7.77
N VAL A 187 -15.76 -8.33 -7.15
CA VAL A 187 -16.09 -6.97 -6.72
C VAL A 187 -15.21 -6.00 -7.46
N ILE A 188 -15.84 -5.12 -8.25
CA ILE A 188 -15.13 -4.03 -8.91
C ILE A 188 -15.06 -2.85 -7.93
N VAL A 189 -13.84 -2.39 -7.72
CA VAL A 189 -13.46 -1.22 -6.92
C VAL A 189 -12.92 -0.18 -7.91
N PRO A 190 -13.74 0.78 -8.36
CA PRO A 190 -13.29 1.80 -9.29
C PRO A 190 -12.26 2.71 -8.62
N VAL A 191 -11.14 2.94 -9.30
CA VAL A 191 -10.12 3.90 -8.88
C VAL A 191 -10.00 4.93 -9.99
N HIS A 192 -10.69 6.06 -9.81
CA HIS A 192 -10.80 7.13 -10.80
C HIS A 192 -10.28 8.45 -10.25
N GLY A 193 -9.96 9.37 -11.16
CA GLY A 193 -9.51 10.72 -10.85
C GLY A 193 -7.99 10.88 -10.88
N ALA A 194 -7.53 12.12 -10.78
CA ALA A 194 -6.11 12.45 -10.68
C ALA A 194 -5.53 12.12 -9.29
N VAL A 195 -6.39 12.12 -8.27
CA VAL A 195 -6.05 11.77 -6.89
C VAL A 195 -6.92 10.60 -6.47
N VAL A 196 -6.30 9.58 -5.87
CA VAL A 196 -7.00 8.39 -5.38
C VAL A 196 -7.82 8.75 -4.14
N ASN A 197 -9.13 8.52 -4.19
CA ASN A 197 -10.00 8.67 -3.02
C ASN A 197 -10.00 7.37 -2.20
N THR A 198 -9.19 7.34 -1.14
CA THR A 198 -9.06 6.18 -0.25
C THR A 198 -10.36 5.85 0.49
N ASP A 199 -11.12 6.86 0.91
CA ASP A 199 -12.38 6.66 1.64
C ASP A 199 -13.41 5.94 0.77
N ALA A 200 -13.55 6.35 -0.49
CA ALA A 200 -14.44 5.70 -1.43
C ALA A 200 -14.04 4.24 -1.71
N ILE A 201 -12.72 3.94 -1.74
CA ILE A 201 -12.21 2.57 -1.85
C ILE A 201 -12.59 1.76 -0.61
N VAL A 202 -12.35 2.30 0.59
CA VAL A 202 -12.63 1.61 1.86
C VAL A 202 -14.13 1.37 2.02
N GLU A 203 -14.97 2.38 1.81
CA GLU A 203 -16.44 2.25 1.81
C GLU A 203 -16.91 1.16 0.84
N ARG A 204 -16.30 1.12 -0.36
CA ARG A 204 -16.62 0.10 -1.34
C ARG A 204 -16.20 -1.30 -0.89
N LEU A 205 -15.07 -1.46 -0.23
CA LEU A 205 -14.63 -2.74 0.33
C LEU A 205 -15.53 -3.20 1.48
N LEU A 206 -15.90 -2.29 2.40
CA LEU A 206 -16.75 -2.56 3.56
C LEU A 206 -18.15 -3.05 3.18
N GLN A 207 -18.69 -2.62 2.03
CA GLN A 207 -19.97 -3.14 1.49
C GLN A 207 -19.95 -4.66 1.22
N PHE A 208 -18.78 -5.27 1.10
CA PHE A 208 -18.58 -6.70 0.84
C PHE A 208 -17.81 -7.38 1.98
N GLU A 209 -17.71 -6.73 3.13
CA GLU A 209 -17.19 -7.38 4.32
C GLU A 209 -18.19 -8.44 4.80
N GLU A 210 -17.69 -9.65 5.04
CA GLU A 210 -18.49 -10.73 5.56
C GLU A 210 -18.53 -10.69 7.09
N LYS A 211 -19.50 -11.37 7.70
CA LYS A 211 -19.55 -11.48 9.17
C LYS A 211 -18.26 -12.14 9.68
N PRO A 212 -17.79 -11.79 10.89
CA PRO A 212 -16.68 -12.50 11.51
C PRO A 212 -16.91 -14.02 11.47
N ASN A 213 -15.93 -14.77 10.95
CA ASN A 213 -15.94 -16.22 10.71
C ASN A 213 -16.74 -16.74 9.50
N ALA A 214 -17.37 -15.87 8.70
CA ALA A 214 -17.95 -16.25 7.42
C ALA A 214 -16.88 -16.15 6.33
N PHE A 215 -16.51 -17.28 5.74
CA PHE A 215 -15.52 -17.34 4.67
C PHE A 215 -16.20 -17.36 3.30
N PHE A 216 -16.06 -16.28 2.54
CA PHE A 216 -16.48 -16.24 1.14
C PHE A 216 -15.30 -15.79 0.25
N PRO A 217 -14.77 -16.66 -0.62
CA PRO A 217 -13.67 -16.28 -1.47
C PRO A 217 -14.14 -15.27 -2.52
N ARG A 218 -13.40 -14.16 -2.62
CA ARG A 218 -13.77 -13.02 -3.45
C ARG A 218 -12.56 -12.44 -4.16
N ILE A 219 -12.78 -12.04 -5.40
CA ILE A 219 -11.83 -11.33 -6.24
C ILE A 219 -12.19 -9.84 -6.18
N TYR A 220 -11.30 -9.02 -5.63
CA TYR A 220 -11.38 -7.57 -5.70
C TYR A 220 -10.60 -7.07 -6.91
N HIS A 221 -11.32 -6.50 -7.87
CA HIS A 221 -10.79 -5.90 -9.07
C HIS A 221 -10.71 -4.38 -8.87
N PHE A 222 -9.51 -3.87 -8.64
CA PHE A 222 -9.26 -2.43 -8.61
C PHE A 222 -9.06 -1.93 -10.04
N ASP A 223 -10.09 -1.29 -10.57
CA ASP A 223 -10.11 -0.77 -11.94
C ASP A 223 -9.52 0.63 -11.97
N ILE A 224 -8.21 0.71 -12.27
CA ILE A 224 -7.47 1.96 -12.28
C ILE A 224 -7.56 2.57 -13.69
N THR A 225 -8.25 3.71 -13.77
CA THR A 225 -8.33 4.51 -15.00
C THR A 225 -7.50 5.77 -14.84
N THR A 226 -6.35 5.83 -15.50
CA THR A 226 -5.50 7.03 -15.54
C THR A 226 -6.01 8.01 -16.61
N MET A 227 -6.15 9.30 -16.27
CA MET A 227 -6.60 10.36 -17.19
C MET A 227 -5.48 10.95 -18.07
N ASP A 228 -4.20 10.55 -17.89
CA ASP A 228 -3.08 11.11 -18.64
C ASP A 228 -2.70 10.30 -19.89
N ASP A 229 -2.92 10.91 -21.05
CA ASP A 229 -2.70 10.38 -22.41
C ASP A 229 -1.22 10.19 -22.82
N HIS A 230 -0.25 10.33 -21.91
CA HIS A 230 1.17 10.20 -22.23
C HIS A 230 1.91 9.00 -21.61
N LEU A 231 1.24 8.19 -20.79
CA LEU A 231 1.69 6.84 -20.45
C LEU A 231 0.47 6.00 -20.07
N ILE A 232 -0.18 5.40 -21.06
CA ILE A 232 -1.29 4.46 -20.85
C ILE A 232 -0.73 3.19 -20.19
N ILE A 233 -0.59 3.22 -18.87
CA ILE A 233 -0.50 2.05 -18.02
C ILE A 233 -1.83 1.98 -17.27
N GLN A 234 -2.85 1.43 -17.95
CA GLN A 234 -4.04 0.96 -17.25
C GLN A 234 -3.65 -0.33 -16.53
N SER A 235 -3.26 -0.23 -15.27
CA SER A 235 -2.99 -1.37 -14.40
C SER A 235 -4.25 -1.79 -13.68
N VAL A 236 -4.74 -2.99 -13.96
CA VAL A 236 -5.77 -3.63 -13.16
C VAL A 236 -5.07 -4.39 -12.04
N ASN A 237 -5.31 -4.01 -10.79
CA ASN A 237 -4.84 -4.82 -9.65
C ASN A 237 -5.98 -5.76 -9.24
N VAL A 238 -5.75 -7.06 -9.36
CA VAL A 238 -6.68 -8.09 -8.93
C VAL A 238 -6.17 -8.65 -7.61
N PHE A 239 -6.90 -8.45 -6.51
CA PHE A 239 -6.58 -9.04 -5.22
C PHE A 239 -7.59 -10.15 -4.90
N ALA A 240 -7.09 -11.34 -4.58
CA ALA A 240 -7.87 -12.37 -3.90
C ALA A 240 -7.62 -12.21 -2.41
N ILE A 241 -8.55 -11.54 -1.72
CA ILE A 241 -8.50 -11.42 -0.27
C ILE A 241 -9.36 -12.53 0.30
N LYS A 242 -8.76 -13.34 1.17
CA LYS A 242 -9.49 -14.17 2.10
C LYS A 242 -9.87 -13.26 3.26
N VAL A 243 -11.15 -12.92 3.37
CA VAL A 243 -11.71 -12.42 4.63
C VAL A 243 -12.26 -13.62 5.38
#